data_AF-A0A9D4XDJ6-F1
#
_entry.id   AF-A0A9D4XDJ6-F1
#
_cell.length_a   1.000
_cell.length_b   1.000
_cell.length_c   1.000
_cell.angle_alpha   90.00
_cell.angle_beta   90.00
_cell.angle_gamma   90.00
#
_symmetry.space_group_name_H-M   'P 1'
#
loop_
_entity.id
_entity.type
_entity.pdbx_description
1 polymer ?
#
loop_
_entity_poly.entity_id
_entity_poly.type
_entity_poly.pdbx_seq_one_letter_code
_entity_poly.pdbx_strand_id
1 'polypeptide(L)'
;MKSQYPKANWSINNLVLDEPLQEVKIGSQLCPEAKKGLIDLLRDYPDVFSWSYQDMSRLDSETVEHRLPLKPECLPVKQKLRRTHPNMALKIKEEV
;
A
#
# COMPACT_ATOMS: atom_id res chain seq x y z
N MET A 1 -20.14 -23.03 -3.63
CA MET A 1 -20.89 -21.75 -3.54
C MET A 1 -20.23 -20.76 -4.49
N LYS A 2 -20.88 -20.42 -5.61
CA LYS A 2 -20.36 -19.39 -6.53
C LYS A 2 -20.86 -18.03 -6.03
N SER A 3 -19.94 -17.12 -5.78
CA SER A 3 -20.20 -15.78 -5.29
C SER A 3 -21.01 -14.98 -6.32
N GLN A 4 -22.22 -14.57 -5.93
CA GLN A 4 -23.16 -13.73 -6.68
C GLN A 4 -22.85 -12.26 -6.38
N TYR A 5 -21.72 -11.76 -6.90
CA TYR A 5 -21.51 -10.31 -6.98
C TYR A 5 -21.31 -9.96 -8.46
N PRO A 6 -21.93 -8.87 -8.97
CA PRO A 6 -21.63 -8.40 -10.30
C PRO A 6 -20.14 -8.11 -10.35
N LYS A 7 -19.43 -8.81 -11.23
CA LYS A 7 -18.04 -8.45 -11.55
C LYS A 7 -18.13 -7.03 -12.10
N ALA A 8 -17.71 -6.05 -11.31
CA ALA A 8 -17.55 -4.70 -11.79
C ALA A 8 -16.51 -4.80 -12.91
N ASN A 9 -16.97 -4.68 -14.16
CA ASN A 9 -16.11 -4.57 -15.32
C ASN A 9 -15.51 -3.17 -15.29
N TRP A 10 -14.62 -2.90 -14.32
CA TRP A 10 -13.76 -1.74 -14.40
C TRP A 10 -12.86 -2.00 -15.60
N SER A 11 -13.02 -1.25 -16.68
CA SER A 11 -11.92 -1.12 -17.62
C SER A 11 -11.04 -0.01 -17.05
N ILE A 12 -9.77 -0.32 -16.82
CA ILE A 12 -8.79 0.62 -16.28
C ILE A 12 -7.80 0.93 -17.39
N ASN A 13 -7.40 2.19 -17.48
CA ASN A 13 -6.30 2.62 -18.33
C ASN A 13 -5.08 2.91 -17.44
N ASN A 14 -3.89 2.49 -17.89
CA ASN A 14 -2.62 2.84 -17.25
C ASN A 14 -2.16 4.21 -17.77
N LEU A 15 -1.63 5.04 -16.88
CA LEU A 15 -1.03 6.34 -17.19
C LEU A 15 0.35 6.41 -16.52
N VAL A 16 1.34 6.88 -17.28
CA VAL A 16 2.69 7.12 -16.79
C VAL A 16 2.80 8.59 -16.41
N LEU A 17 3.15 8.86 -15.15
CA LEU A 17 3.16 10.23 -14.61
C LEU A 17 4.51 10.94 -14.74
N ASP A 18 5.66 10.27 -14.68
CA ASP A 18 6.99 10.78 -15.07
C ASP A 18 8.10 9.70 -14.94
N GLU A 19 9.39 10.05 -15.11
CA GLU A 19 10.54 9.25 -14.69
C GLU A 19 10.89 9.52 -13.20
N PRO A 20 11.01 8.50 -12.33
CA PRO A 20 10.88 7.06 -12.61
C PRO A 20 9.44 6.66 -12.94
N LEU A 21 9.26 5.71 -13.86
CA LEU A 21 7.96 5.21 -14.36
C LEU A 21 6.98 4.90 -13.22
N GLN A 22 6.13 5.89 -12.90
CA GLN A 22 5.05 5.77 -11.93
C GLN A 22 3.74 5.57 -12.69
N GLU A 23 3.12 4.41 -12.50
CA GLU A 23 1.87 4.03 -13.18
C GLU A 23 0.65 4.23 -12.29
N VAL A 24 -0.34 5.00 -12.78
CA VAL A 24 -1.66 5.15 -12.14
C VAL A 24 -2.75 4.57 -13.02
N LYS A 25 -3.70 3.94 -12.35
CA LYS A 25 -4.87 3.30 -12.96
C LYS A 25 -6.09 4.19 -12.80
N ILE A 26 -6.63 4.65 -13.92
CA ILE A 26 -7.85 5.49 -13.94
C ILE A 26 -8.98 4.73 -14.63
N GLY A 27 -10.20 4.86 -14.08
CA GLY A 27 -11.40 4.27 -14.65
C GLY A 27 -11.66 4.75 -16.08
N SER A 28 -12.01 3.82 -16.97
CA SER A 28 -12.23 4.10 -18.39
C SER A 28 -13.51 4.86 -18.69
N GLN A 29 -14.43 4.94 -17.74
CA GLN A 29 -15.77 5.50 -17.94
C GLN A 29 -15.80 7.04 -17.77
N LEU A 30 -14.65 7.67 -17.56
CA LEU A 30 -14.54 9.13 -17.50
C LEU A 30 -14.70 9.74 -18.90
N CYS A 31 -15.42 10.87 -18.98
CA CYS A 31 -15.43 11.67 -20.19
C CYS A 31 -14.03 12.24 -20.47
N PRO A 32 -13.69 12.52 -21.75
CA PRO A 32 -12.35 12.97 -22.14
C PRO A 32 -11.87 14.21 -21.38
N GLU A 33 -12.76 15.16 -21.13
CA GLU A 33 -12.47 16.42 -20.43
C GLU A 33 -12.12 16.15 -18.96
N ALA A 34 -12.92 15.33 -18.27
CA ALA A 34 -12.65 14.95 -16.88
C ALA A 34 -11.38 14.09 -16.78
N LYS A 35 -11.14 13.21 -17.75
CA LYS A 35 -9.92 12.39 -17.81
C LYS A 35 -8.69 13.28 -17.95
N LYS A 36 -8.73 14.30 -18.82
CA LYS A 36 -7.63 15.25 -18.98
C LYS A 36 -7.39 16.05 -17.70
N GLY A 37 -8.44 16.63 -17.11
CA GLY A 37 -8.31 17.38 -15.86
C GLY A 37 -7.77 16.53 -14.70
N LEU A 38 -8.14 15.25 -14.64
CA LEU A 38 -7.60 14.33 -13.65
C LEU A 38 -6.12 13.99 -13.91
N ILE A 39 -5.70 13.82 -15.16
CA ILE A 39 -4.29 13.61 -15.50
C ILE A 39 -3.45 14.82 -15.09
N ASP A 40 -3.91 16.03 -15.43
CA ASP A 40 -3.21 17.26 -15.09
C ASP A 40 -3.09 17.40 -13.56
N LEU A 41 -4.19 17.14 -12.82
CA LEU A 41 -4.17 17.15 -11.36
C LEU A 41 -3.20 16.12 -10.75
N LEU A 42 -3.15 14.89 -11.29
CA LEU A 42 -2.23 13.87 -10.78
C LEU A 42 -0.76 14.22 -11.06
N ARG A 43 -0.47 15.00 -12.10
CA ARG A 43 0.87 15.52 -12.40
C ARG A 43 1.27 16.68 -11.50
N ASP A 44 0.31 17.52 -11.12
CA ASP A 44 0.55 18.64 -10.19
C ASP A 44 0.79 18.16 -8.74
N TYR A 45 0.30 16.96 -8.39
CA TYR A 45 0.39 16.37 -7.06
C TYR A 45 1.02 14.96 -7.06
N PRO A 46 2.29 14.82 -7.51
CA PRO A 46 2.95 13.51 -7.57
C PRO A 46 3.26 12.95 -6.18
N ASP A 47 3.29 13.78 -5.14
CA ASP A 47 3.64 13.45 -3.75
C ASP A 47 2.45 12.90 -2.92
N VAL A 48 1.23 12.97 -3.46
CA VAL A 48 0.03 12.41 -2.79
C VAL A 48 0.08 10.88 -2.71
N PHE A 49 0.85 10.23 -3.59
CA PHE A 49 1.05 8.79 -3.56
C PHE A 49 2.38 8.43 -2.91
N SER A 50 2.34 7.34 -2.14
CA SER A 50 3.56 6.70 -1.64
C SER A 50 4.06 5.67 -2.66
N TRP A 51 4.82 6.10 -3.65
CA TRP A 51 5.36 5.24 -4.71
C TRP A 51 6.31 4.17 -4.19
N SER A 52 7.02 4.51 -3.12
CA SER A 52 7.84 3.61 -2.33
C SER A 52 7.44 3.69 -0.85
N TYR A 53 7.91 2.72 -0.07
CA TYR A 53 7.77 2.75 1.39
C TYR A 53 8.44 3.97 2.03
N GLN A 54 9.44 4.56 1.36
CA GLN A 54 10.15 5.74 1.85
C GLN A 54 9.31 7.02 1.69
N ASP A 55 8.40 7.04 0.72
CA ASP A 55 7.54 8.19 0.40
C ASP A 55 6.34 8.30 1.36
N MET A 56 6.03 7.25 2.11
CA MET A 56 5.08 7.37 3.22
C MET A 56 5.71 8.30 4.26
N SER A 57 5.21 9.54 4.33
CA SER A 57 5.54 10.45 5.42
C SER A 57 5.25 9.72 6.72
N ARG A 58 6.33 9.36 7.44
CA ARG A 58 6.18 8.75 8.75
C ARG A 58 5.49 9.80 9.60
N LEU A 59 4.32 9.44 10.12
CA LEU A 59 3.69 10.25 11.14
C LEU A 59 4.71 10.44 12.26
N ASP A 60 4.75 11.66 12.79
CA ASP A 60 5.65 11.99 13.87
C ASP A 60 5.54 10.93 14.97
N SER A 61 6.66 10.30 15.28
CA SER A 61 6.73 9.21 16.26
C SER A 61 6.27 9.69 17.63
N GLU A 62 6.48 10.97 17.97
CA GLU A 62 5.97 11.52 19.23
C GLU A 62 4.44 11.52 19.27
N THR A 63 3.79 11.70 18.12
CA THR A 63 2.33 11.75 17.99
C THR A 63 1.68 10.36 17.85
N VAL A 64 2.35 9.39 17.20
CA VAL A 64 1.73 8.12 16.78
C VAL A 64 2.35 6.87 17.42
N GLU A 65 3.46 7.00 18.15
CA GLU A 65 4.02 5.88 18.89
C GLU A 65 3.10 5.49 20.07
N HIS A 66 2.50 4.31 19.97
CA HIS A 66 1.85 3.69 21.12
C HIS A 66 2.90 3.04 22.02
N ARG A 67 3.08 3.57 23.22
CA ARG A 67 3.96 2.97 24.23
C ARG A 67 3.20 1.89 24.99
N LEU A 68 3.61 0.64 24.81
CA LEU A 68 3.14 -0.46 25.65
C LEU A 68 3.69 -0.28 27.07
N PRO A 69 2.84 -0.20 28.11
CA PRO A 69 3.32 -0.11 29.48
C PRO A 69 4.02 -1.41 29.88
N LEU A 70 5.34 -1.36 30.01
CA LEU A 70 6.16 -2.48 30.46
C LEU A 70 6.56 -2.28 31.92
N LYS A 71 6.59 -3.38 32.67
CA LYS A 71 7.13 -3.37 34.04
C LYS A 71 8.66 -3.33 33.97
N PRO A 72 9.33 -2.37 34.62
CA PRO A 72 10.78 -2.23 34.53
C PRO A 72 11.53 -3.42 35.15
N GLU A 73 10.90 -4.17 36.04
CA GLU A 73 11.47 -5.35 36.66
C GLU A 73 11.43 -6.59 35.75
N CYS A 74 10.68 -6.54 34.65
CA CYS A 74 10.54 -7.66 33.73
C CYS A 74 11.66 -7.67 32.69
N LEU A 75 12.48 -8.72 32.71
CA LEU A 75 13.54 -8.92 31.72
C LEU A 75 12.96 -9.35 30.36
N PRO A 76 13.55 -8.89 29.23
CA PRO A 76 13.16 -9.36 27.90
C PRO A 76 13.32 -10.87 27.75
N VAL A 77 12.30 -11.53 27.18
CA VAL A 77 12.32 -12.98 26.92
C VAL A 77 12.43 -13.24 25.43
N LYS A 78 13.52 -13.90 25.00
CA LYS A 78 13.68 -14.35 23.61
C LYS A 78 12.92 -15.64 23.39
N GLN A 79 11.79 -15.58 22.68
CA GLN A 79 11.03 -16.77 22.29
C GLN A 79 11.73 -17.53 21.15
N LYS A 80 11.77 -18.86 21.25
CA LYS A 80 12.32 -19.73 20.20
C LYS A 80 11.39 -19.69 18.98
N LEU A 81 11.98 -19.51 17.80
CA LEU A 81 11.24 -19.53 16.54
C LEU A 81 10.49 -20.87 16.38
N ARG A 82 9.19 -20.78 16.08
CA ARG A 82 8.37 -21.97 15.78
C ARG A 82 8.63 -22.43 14.35
N ARG A 83 8.74 -23.74 14.15
CA ARG A 83 8.87 -24.33 12.80
C ARG A 83 7.58 -24.05 12.03
N THR A 84 7.67 -23.35 10.92
CA THR A 84 6.57 -23.19 9.97
C THR A 84 6.58 -24.33 8.97
N HIS A 85 5.41 -24.68 8.43
CA HIS A 85 5.32 -25.66 7.35
C HIS A 85 6.02 -25.11 6.09
N PRO A 86 6.77 -25.92 5.32
CA PRO A 86 7.52 -25.45 4.14
C PRO A 86 6.67 -24.64 3.15
N ASN A 87 5.44 -25.09 2.90
CA ASN A 87 4.49 -24.41 2.00
C ASN A 87 4.02 -23.03 2.50
N MET A 88 4.18 -22.71 3.79
CA MET A 88 3.89 -21.40 4.36
C MET A 88 5.13 -20.51 4.45
N ALA A 89 6.33 -21.11 4.59
CA ALA A 89 7.57 -20.36 4.75
C ALA A 89 7.84 -19.43 3.55
N LEU A 90 7.56 -19.90 2.33
CA LEU A 90 7.70 -19.07 1.12
C LEU A 90 6.75 -17.87 1.13
N LYS A 91 5.48 -18.09 1.48
CA LYS A 91 4.46 -17.02 1.55
C LYS A 91 4.81 -15.98 2.61
N ILE A 92 5.26 -16.40 3.78
CA ILE A 92 5.68 -15.49 4.86
C ILE A 92 6.85 -14.60 4.41
N LYS A 93 7.80 -15.16 3.65
CA LYS A 93 8.95 -14.40 3.14
C LYS A 93 8.57 -13.40 2.04
N GLU A 94 7.47 -13.61 1.33
CA GLU A 94 6.98 -12.66 0.33
C GLU A 94 6.23 -11.49 0.97
N GLU A 95 5.62 -11.69 2.14
CA GLU A 95 4.87 -10.66 2.87
C GLU A 95 5.75 -9.77 3.78
N VAL A 96 6.88 -10.29 4.25
CA VAL A 96 7.82 -9.62 5.19
C VAL A 96 9.05 -9.10 4.47
#